data_AF-A0A0A0KZP1-F1
#
_entry.id   AF-A0A0A0KZP1-F1
#
_cell.length_a   1.000
_cell.length_b   1.000
_cell.length_c   1.000
_cell.angle_alpha   90.00
_cell.angle_beta   90.00
_cell.angle_gamma   90.00
#
_symmetry.space_group_name_H-M   'P 1'
#
loop_
_entity.id
_entity.type
_entity.pdbx_description
1 polymer ?
#
loop_
_entity_poly.entity_id
_entity_poly.type
_entity_poly.pdbx_seq_one_letter_code
_entity_poly.pdbx_strand_id
1 'polypeptide(L)'
;MPATEYPGSFLGRISIRRNQVISMDGAHEQELEDLELFQKHVSERFSDLLPPPPSDDISSDAILSIAWLRKLLDEFLCCEAQFKALLIMGRDPSQIVKPPLDRLVPEFLDRVVKALDICNAVLHGIESVRQFQKLAEIAISALEQRPIGDGQVKRARRALNSLITSMAVEDKDFTNSKSTERAWSFGRRGGGATGTGTGTATPKYKDRIAGQFRSLSWSMAKGWSAAKQIQAMSSNLAAPRGGESSSLPQTVYLMSTVLLFVMWTLVAALPCQERGGLPTNFPVSKQMSWAQSMIGLQEKIAEEWKKKEKKGSAGLLEEMQRMEKLSQSLMEFTESFTFPLETEKAEEVAAQVAELSETCKKLEEGLVPLQQQIREVFHRVVRSRTEIVELLEYTAKASSPIV
;
A
#
# COMPACT_ATOMS: atom_id res chain seq x y z
N MET A 1 30.39 -78.91 -51.47
CA MET A 1 30.40 -77.44 -51.51
C MET A 1 29.03 -76.92 -51.12
N PRO A 2 28.94 -75.98 -50.16
CA PRO A 2 27.68 -75.51 -49.59
C PRO A 2 27.11 -74.28 -50.31
N ALA A 3 25.84 -74.01 -50.03
CA ALA A 3 25.03 -72.87 -50.46
C ALA A 3 25.06 -71.72 -49.43
N THR A 4 24.27 -70.66 -49.75
CA THR A 4 23.92 -69.41 -49.02
C THR A 4 24.95 -68.27 -49.10
N GLU A 5 24.65 -67.02 -49.52
CA GLU A 5 23.46 -66.16 -49.31
C GLU A 5 23.39 -64.97 -50.31
N TYR A 6 22.19 -64.38 -50.48
CA TYR A 6 21.80 -63.31 -51.44
C TYR A 6 22.06 -61.87 -50.93
N PRO A 7 22.14 -60.85 -51.83
CA PRO A 7 22.37 -59.45 -51.49
C PRO A 7 21.07 -58.65 -51.32
N GLY A 8 20.98 -57.82 -50.26
CA GLY A 8 19.86 -56.91 -50.00
C GLY A 8 20.21 -55.46 -50.37
N SER A 9 19.64 -54.96 -51.48
CA SER A 9 19.56 -53.54 -51.82
C SER A 9 18.46 -52.86 -50.98
N PHE A 10 18.82 -51.86 -50.17
CA PHE A 10 17.89 -50.97 -49.47
C PHE A 10 17.87 -49.58 -50.12
N LEU A 11 17.06 -49.42 -51.17
CA LEU A 11 16.61 -48.11 -51.65
C LEU A 11 15.09 -48.12 -51.67
N GLY A 12 14.47 -47.35 -50.77
CA GLY A 12 13.03 -47.09 -50.84
C GLY A 12 12.37 -46.77 -49.51
N ARG A 13 12.52 -45.52 -49.04
CA ARG A 13 11.50 -44.71 -48.32
C ARG A 13 12.16 -43.53 -47.59
N ILE A 14 12.55 -42.50 -48.34
CA ILE A 14 12.65 -41.15 -47.80
C ILE A 14 11.36 -40.44 -48.24
N SER A 15 10.37 -40.44 -47.35
CA SER A 15 9.16 -39.63 -47.50
C SER A 15 9.52 -38.20 -47.14
N ILE A 16 9.72 -37.37 -48.16
CA ILE A 16 9.81 -35.92 -48.06
C ILE A 16 8.39 -35.42 -47.72
N ARG A 17 8.14 -35.16 -46.43
CA ARG A 17 7.18 -34.15 -45.98
C ARG A 17 7.96 -32.93 -45.51
N ARG A 18 8.56 -32.24 -46.48
CA ARG A 18 9.13 -30.91 -46.33
C ARG A 18 8.06 -29.94 -46.80
N ASN A 19 7.26 -29.41 -45.87
CA ASN A 19 6.57 -28.11 -45.93
C ASN A 19 5.58 -27.98 -44.76
N GLN A 20 6.07 -27.46 -43.64
CA GLN A 20 5.33 -26.69 -42.62
C GLN A 20 6.32 -26.14 -41.59
N VAL A 21 7.27 -25.29 -42.03
CA VAL A 21 8.17 -24.57 -41.11
C VAL A 21 8.39 -23.15 -41.64
N ILE A 22 7.31 -22.40 -41.87
CA ILE A 22 7.37 -20.96 -42.10
C ILE A 22 6.04 -20.41 -41.56
N SER A 23 6.07 -19.55 -40.53
CA SER A 23 4.94 -18.83 -39.89
C SER A 23 4.64 -19.12 -38.40
N MET A 24 5.60 -19.61 -37.60
CA MET A 24 5.50 -19.56 -36.12
C MET A 24 6.62 -18.73 -35.46
N ASP A 25 7.71 -18.43 -36.18
CA ASP A 25 8.89 -17.76 -35.62
C ASP A 25 8.62 -16.28 -35.29
N GLY A 26 8.01 -15.53 -36.21
CA GLY A 26 7.78 -14.08 -36.03
C GLY A 26 6.77 -13.70 -34.94
N ALA A 27 5.85 -14.60 -34.58
CA ALA A 27 4.92 -14.36 -33.47
C ALA A 27 5.60 -14.52 -32.10
N HIS A 28 6.51 -15.49 -31.99
CA HIS A 28 7.30 -15.70 -30.78
C HIS A 28 8.33 -14.58 -30.56
N GLU A 29 8.96 -14.12 -31.64
CA GLU A 29 9.91 -13.00 -31.63
C GLU A 29 9.24 -11.69 -31.19
N GLN A 30 8.05 -11.37 -31.73
CA GLN A 30 7.28 -10.19 -31.30
C GLN A 30 6.90 -10.25 -29.82
N GLU A 31 6.47 -11.42 -29.33
CA GLU A 31 6.11 -11.58 -27.92
C GLU A 31 7.28 -11.37 -26.96
N LEU A 32 8.50 -11.74 -27.39
CA LEU A 32 9.73 -11.50 -26.64
C LEU A 32 10.10 -10.01 -26.66
N GLU A 33 10.05 -9.36 -27.81
CA GLU A 33 10.29 -7.92 -27.94
C GLU A 33 9.32 -7.10 -27.07
N ASP A 34 8.03 -7.45 -27.10
CA ASP A 34 6.99 -6.84 -26.28
C ASP A 34 7.29 -6.97 -24.77
N LEU A 35 7.79 -8.13 -24.36
CA LEU A 35 8.20 -8.39 -22.97
C LEU A 35 9.44 -7.56 -22.60
N GLU A 36 10.45 -7.50 -23.47
CA GLU A 36 11.66 -6.71 -23.24
C GLU A 36 11.34 -5.22 -23.10
N LEU A 37 10.47 -4.70 -23.96
CA LEU A 37 9.96 -3.33 -23.86
C LEU A 37 9.22 -3.08 -22.55
N PHE A 38 8.38 -4.03 -22.12
CA PHE A 38 7.69 -3.90 -20.83
C PHE A 38 8.66 -3.91 -19.65
N GLN A 39 9.65 -4.81 -19.65
CA GLN A 39 10.70 -4.85 -18.64
C GLN A 39 11.50 -3.54 -18.61
N LYS A 40 11.87 -3.02 -19.78
CA LYS A 40 12.56 -1.74 -19.91
C LYS A 40 11.74 -0.57 -19.36
N HIS A 41 10.47 -0.45 -19.74
CA HIS A 41 9.61 0.60 -19.22
C HIS A 41 9.43 0.52 -17.70
N VAL A 42 9.25 -0.69 -17.14
CA VAL A 42 9.19 -0.86 -15.67
C VAL A 42 10.49 -0.39 -15.03
N SER A 43 11.64 -0.78 -15.60
CA SER A 43 12.95 -0.35 -15.12
C SER A 43 13.11 1.18 -15.10
N GLU A 44 12.77 1.84 -16.20
CA GLU A 44 12.88 3.29 -16.37
C GLU A 44 11.98 4.03 -15.38
N ARG A 45 10.70 3.65 -15.31
CA ARG A 45 9.70 4.26 -14.41
C ARG A 45 10.10 4.17 -12.94
N PHE A 46 10.59 3.01 -12.50
CA PHE A 46 11.04 2.85 -11.12
C PHE A 46 12.39 3.51 -10.84
N SER A 47 13.21 3.73 -11.87
CA SER A 47 14.43 4.54 -11.75
C SER A 47 14.09 6.01 -11.53
N ASP A 48 13.06 6.53 -12.19
CA ASP A 48 12.59 7.91 -12.03
C ASP A 48 11.97 8.19 -10.65
N LEU A 49 11.65 7.15 -9.88
CA LEU A 49 11.19 7.25 -8.49
C LEU A 49 12.35 7.32 -7.48
N LEU A 50 13.59 7.03 -7.89
CA LEU A 50 14.74 7.19 -7.02
C LEU A 50 15.04 8.67 -6.81
N PRO A 51 15.43 9.09 -5.58
CA PRO A 51 15.86 10.45 -5.35
C PRO A 51 17.11 10.74 -6.20
N PRO A 52 17.22 11.94 -6.79
CA PRO A 52 18.40 12.33 -7.53
C PRO A 52 19.64 12.34 -6.61
N PRO A 53 20.84 12.20 -7.17
CA PRO A 53 22.07 12.36 -6.42
C PRO A 53 22.13 13.76 -5.76
N PRO A 54 22.88 13.92 -4.66
CA PRO A 54 22.92 15.15 -3.85
C PRO A 54 23.53 16.39 -4.54
N SER A 55 23.73 16.34 -5.85
CA SER A 55 24.33 17.41 -6.67
C SER A 55 23.33 18.30 -7.40
N ASP A 56 22.04 17.95 -7.43
CA ASP A 56 21.06 18.68 -8.22
C ASP A 56 20.22 19.60 -7.32
N ASP A 57 20.33 20.92 -7.53
CA ASP A 57 19.58 22.01 -6.87
C ASP A 57 18.05 21.99 -7.11
N ILE A 58 17.51 20.88 -7.60
CA ILE A 58 16.09 20.69 -7.82
C ILE A 58 15.48 20.17 -6.51
N SER A 59 14.44 20.84 -6.02
CA SER A 59 13.63 20.37 -4.89
C SER A 59 12.97 19.04 -5.27
N SER A 60 13.69 17.94 -5.10
CA SER A 60 13.16 16.60 -5.31
C SER A 60 12.15 16.30 -4.21
N ASP A 61 11.02 15.71 -4.59
CA ASP A 61 10.07 15.16 -3.64
C ASP A 61 10.79 14.13 -2.77
N ALA A 62 10.66 14.28 -1.45
CA ALA A 62 11.20 13.32 -0.50
C ALA A 62 10.55 11.95 -0.73
N ILE A 63 11.33 10.88 -0.61
CA ILE A 63 10.81 9.50 -0.68
C ILE A 63 9.68 9.36 0.35
N LEU A 64 8.55 8.78 -0.08
CA LEU A 64 7.33 8.62 0.72
C LEU A 64 6.64 9.92 1.15
N SER A 65 6.92 11.05 0.49
CA SER A 65 6.01 12.20 0.52
C SER A 65 4.71 11.89 -0.22
N ILE A 66 3.66 12.71 0.00
CA ILE A 66 2.42 12.57 -0.77
C ILE A 66 2.70 12.66 -2.27
N ALA A 67 3.49 13.62 -2.71
CA ALA A 67 3.83 13.80 -4.12
C ALA A 67 4.53 12.56 -4.71
N TRP A 68 5.49 11.99 -3.97
CA TRP A 68 6.18 10.76 -4.37
C TRP A 68 5.23 9.56 -4.47
N LEU A 69 4.33 9.38 -3.50
CA LEU A 69 3.32 8.31 -3.55
C LEU A 69 2.40 8.45 -4.75
N ARG A 70 1.98 9.68 -5.06
CA ARG A 70 1.15 9.96 -6.25
C ARG A 70 1.87 9.56 -7.54
N LYS A 71 3.16 9.92 -7.66
CA LYS A 71 4.01 9.50 -8.78
C LYS A 71 4.11 7.97 -8.87
N LEU A 72 4.34 7.27 -7.75
CA LEU A 72 4.35 5.80 -7.71
C LEU A 72 3.04 5.19 -8.23
N LEU A 73 1.88 5.76 -7.86
CA LEU A 73 0.59 5.28 -8.33
C LEU A 73 0.39 5.54 -9.82
N ASP A 74 0.84 6.68 -10.34
CA ASP A 74 0.79 6.98 -11.77
C ASP A 74 1.66 5.97 -12.55
N GLU A 75 2.87 5.67 -12.08
CA GLU A 75 3.73 4.65 -12.70
C GLU A 75 3.10 3.25 -12.65
N PHE A 76 2.45 2.90 -11.54
CA PHE A 76 1.70 1.65 -11.42
C PHE A 76 0.57 1.56 -12.46
N LEU A 77 -0.22 2.63 -12.61
CA LEU A 77 -1.32 2.67 -13.57
C LEU A 77 -0.83 2.53 -15.02
N CYS A 78 0.33 3.12 -15.34
CA CYS A 78 0.96 2.91 -16.62
C CYS A 78 1.47 1.47 -16.80
N CYS A 79 1.98 0.82 -15.75
CA CYS A 79 2.41 -0.58 -15.81
C CYS A 79 1.22 -1.52 -16.00
N GLU A 80 0.13 -1.25 -15.30
CA GLU A 80 -1.13 -1.99 -15.38
C GLU A 80 -1.74 -1.91 -16.79
N ALA A 81 -1.76 -0.72 -17.40
CA ALA A 81 -2.26 -0.56 -18.77
C ALA A 81 -1.44 -1.34 -19.79
N GLN A 82 -0.10 -1.33 -19.69
CA GLN A 82 0.77 -2.11 -20.58
C GLN A 82 0.63 -3.61 -20.33
N PHE A 83 0.58 -4.04 -19.06
CA PHE A 83 0.31 -5.44 -18.70
C PHE A 83 -0.99 -5.95 -19.29
N LYS A 84 -2.06 -5.14 -19.17
CA LYS A 84 -3.36 -5.45 -19.74
C LYS A 84 -3.28 -5.61 -21.26
N ALA A 85 -2.58 -4.72 -21.95
CA ALA A 85 -2.37 -4.84 -23.38
C ALA A 85 -1.70 -6.19 -23.72
N LEU A 86 -0.62 -6.55 -23.01
CA LEU A 86 0.10 -7.80 -23.24
C LEU A 86 -0.72 -9.05 -22.90
N LEU A 87 -1.50 -9.04 -21.83
CA LEU A 87 -2.23 -10.23 -21.37
C LEU A 87 -3.54 -10.43 -22.14
N ILE A 88 -4.24 -9.35 -22.48
CA ILE A 88 -5.63 -9.37 -22.99
C ILE A 88 -5.69 -8.95 -24.46
N MET A 89 -4.91 -7.94 -24.87
CA MET A 89 -5.06 -7.30 -26.18
C MET A 89 -4.06 -7.88 -27.18
N GLY A 90 -4.54 -8.68 -28.13
CA GLY A 90 -3.72 -9.15 -29.26
C GLY A 90 -3.12 -10.55 -29.11
N ARG A 91 -3.59 -11.35 -28.14
CA ARG A 91 -3.17 -12.75 -27.98
C ARG A 91 -4.35 -13.72 -28.05
N ASP A 92 -4.05 -14.97 -28.45
CA ASP A 92 -5.03 -16.05 -28.47
C ASP A 92 -5.49 -16.38 -27.02
N PRO A 93 -6.78 -16.18 -26.68
CA PRO A 93 -7.29 -16.46 -25.33
C PRO A 93 -7.05 -17.90 -24.86
N SER A 94 -6.87 -18.84 -25.79
CA SER A 94 -6.58 -20.24 -25.46
C SER A 94 -5.25 -20.44 -24.73
N GLN A 95 -4.32 -19.47 -24.78
CA GLN A 95 -3.02 -19.57 -24.10
C GLN A 95 -3.14 -19.39 -22.58
N ILE A 96 -4.09 -18.58 -22.12
CA ILE A 96 -4.25 -18.24 -20.70
C ILE A 96 -4.63 -19.48 -19.86
N VAL A 97 -5.29 -20.46 -20.48
CA VAL A 97 -5.69 -21.72 -19.82
C VAL A 97 -4.65 -22.84 -19.96
N LYS A 98 -3.50 -22.58 -20.60
CA LYS A 98 -2.43 -23.58 -20.76
C LYS A 98 -1.38 -23.46 -19.66
N PRO A 99 -0.70 -24.55 -19.27
CA PRO A 99 0.44 -24.48 -18.38
C PRO A 99 1.56 -23.56 -18.91
N PRO A 100 2.20 -22.72 -18.07
CA PRO A 100 1.96 -22.56 -16.63
C PRO A 100 0.96 -21.44 -16.25
N LEU A 101 0.29 -20.82 -17.23
CA LEU A 101 -0.62 -19.68 -17.02
C LEU A 101 -1.92 -20.07 -16.32
N ASP A 102 -2.38 -21.30 -16.55
CA ASP A 102 -3.49 -21.95 -15.84
C ASP A 102 -3.37 -21.86 -14.30
N ARG A 103 -2.14 -21.80 -13.78
CA ARG A 103 -1.84 -21.57 -12.36
C ARG A 103 -1.51 -20.11 -12.05
N LEU A 104 -0.65 -19.47 -12.86
CA LEU A 104 -0.14 -18.13 -12.56
C LEU A 104 -1.23 -17.04 -12.60
N VAL A 105 -2.19 -17.16 -13.50
CA VAL A 105 -3.27 -16.17 -13.65
C VAL A 105 -4.24 -16.23 -12.45
N PRO A 106 -4.74 -17.40 -12.00
CA PRO A 106 -5.49 -17.47 -10.75
C PRO A 106 -4.73 -16.96 -9.52
N GLU A 107 -3.44 -17.28 -9.40
CA GLU A 107 -2.60 -16.74 -8.31
C GLU A 107 -2.48 -15.21 -8.39
N PHE A 108 -2.36 -14.64 -9.58
CA PHE A 108 -2.39 -13.18 -9.78
C PHE A 108 -3.75 -12.58 -9.38
N LEU A 109 -4.86 -13.19 -9.78
CA LEU A 109 -6.21 -12.72 -9.43
C LEU A 109 -6.47 -12.78 -7.92
N ASP A 110 -5.91 -13.77 -7.23
CA ASP A 110 -5.93 -13.85 -5.76
C ASP A 110 -5.14 -12.70 -5.11
N ARG A 111 -3.97 -12.35 -5.65
CA ARG A 111 -3.22 -11.15 -5.23
C ARG A 111 -3.97 -9.85 -5.50
N VAL A 112 -4.69 -9.78 -6.62
CA VAL A 112 -5.53 -8.63 -6.97
C VAL A 112 -6.62 -8.41 -5.92
N VAL A 113 -7.32 -9.46 -5.48
CA VAL A 113 -8.34 -9.32 -4.42
C VAL A 113 -7.74 -8.74 -3.14
N LYS A 114 -6.55 -9.23 -2.73
CA LYS A 114 -5.84 -8.71 -1.56
C LYS A 114 -5.40 -7.25 -1.75
N ALA A 115 -4.96 -6.88 -2.94
CA ALA A 115 -4.61 -5.50 -3.28
C ALA A 115 -5.83 -4.56 -3.18
N LEU A 116 -7.02 -5.02 -3.58
CA LEU A 116 -8.27 -4.26 -3.42
C LEU A 116 -8.65 -4.06 -1.95
N ASP A 117 -8.48 -5.09 -1.11
CA ASP A 117 -8.66 -4.97 0.35
C ASP A 117 -7.68 -3.97 0.96
N ILE A 118 -6.41 -3.98 0.52
CA ILE A 118 -5.39 -3.02 0.94
C ILE A 118 -5.75 -1.61 0.51
N CYS A 119 -6.22 -1.39 -0.73
CA CYS A 119 -6.68 -0.07 -1.17
C CYS A 119 -7.77 0.48 -0.24
N ASN A 120 -8.75 -0.34 0.15
CA ASN A 120 -9.78 0.06 1.10
C ASN A 120 -9.18 0.41 2.48
N ALA A 121 -8.30 -0.44 3.01
CA ALA A 121 -7.64 -0.19 4.29
C ALA A 121 -6.82 1.12 4.28
N VAL A 122 -6.10 1.39 3.19
CA VAL A 122 -5.32 2.61 3.00
C VAL A 122 -6.21 3.84 2.87
N LEU A 123 -7.36 3.73 2.19
CA LEU A 123 -8.35 4.82 2.13
C LEU A 123 -8.90 5.17 3.51
N HIS A 124 -9.08 4.19 4.40
CA HIS A 124 -9.41 4.44 5.80
C HIS A 124 -8.24 5.07 6.56
N GLY A 125 -7.01 4.62 6.28
CA GLY A 125 -5.78 5.26 6.75
C GLY A 125 -5.72 6.75 6.47
N ILE A 126 -6.01 7.16 5.24
CA ILE A 126 -6.05 8.57 4.84
C ILE A 126 -7.03 9.37 5.71
N GLU A 127 -8.17 8.79 6.10
CA GLU A 127 -9.10 9.47 7.01
C GLU A 127 -8.52 9.63 8.42
N SER A 128 -7.77 8.64 8.92
CA SER A 128 -6.98 8.80 10.15
C SER A 128 -5.98 9.95 10.04
N VAL A 129 -5.29 10.10 8.90
CA VAL A 129 -4.36 11.22 8.68
C VAL A 129 -5.07 12.57 8.75
N ARG A 130 -6.27 12.70 8.16
CA ARG A 130 -7.09 13.91 8.30
C ARG A 130 -7.48 14.20 9.74
N GLN A 131 -7.75 13.16 10.52
CA GLN A 131 -8.04 13.33 11.93
C GLN A 131 -6.81 13.82 12.72
N PHE A 132 -5.61 13.33 12.38
CA PHE A 132 -4.36 13.82 12.95
C PHE A 132 -4.14 15.30 12.62
N GLN A 133 -4.35 15.69 11.35
CA GLN A 133 -4.27 17.07 10.89
C GLN A 133 -5.20 17.99 11.71
N LYS A 134 -6.48 17.63 11.89
CA LYS A 134 -7.43 18.41 12.69
C LYS A 134 -6.97 18.62 14.14
N LEU A 135 -6.33 17.62 14.74
CA LEU A 135 -5.78 17.74 16.10
C LEU A 135 -4.57 18.69 16.13
N ALA A 136 -3.69 18.62 15.12
CA ALA A 136 -2.57 19.53 14.97
C ALA A 136 -3.04 20.98 14.77
N GLU A 137 -4.06 21.23 13.95
CA GLU A 137 -4.65 22.56 13.73
C GLU A 137 -5.19 23.20 15.01
N ILE A 138 -5.75 22.41 15.93
CA ILE A 138 -6.19 22.91 17.24
C ILE A 138 -5.00 23.38 18.07
N ALA A 139 -3.87 22.65 18.02
CA ALA A 139 -2.65 23.03 18.72
C ALA A 139 -2.02 24.29 18.12
N ILE A 140 -1.95 24.37 16.78
CA ILE A 140 -1.49 25.55 16.03
C ILE A 140 -2.31 26.78 16.45
N SER A 141 -3.64 26.70 16.32
CA SER A 141 -4.55 27.81 16.65
C SER A 141 -4.41 28.31 18.09
N ALA A 142 -4.07 27.42 19.03
CA ALA A 142 -3.84 27.80 20.41
C ALA A 142 -2.49 28.51 20.60
N LEU A 143 -1.42 28.00 19.99
CA LEU A 143 -0.06 28.51 20.18
C LEU A 143 0.28 29.74 19.34
N GLU A 144 -0.49 30.03 18.29
CA GLU A 144 -0.36 31.27 17.50
C GLU A 144 -0.84 32.53 18.26
N GLN A 145 -1.68 32.36 19.29
CA GLN A 145 -2.23 33.47 20.07
C GLN A 145 -1.12 34.19 20.86
N ARG A 146 -1.09 35.53 20.81
CA ARG A 146 -0.13 36.36 21.56
C ARG A 146 -0.84 37.29 22.56
N PRO A 147 -0.36 37.39 23.81
CA PRO A 147 0.67 36.55 24.43
C PRO A 147 0.18 35.11 24.67
N ILE A 148 1.10 34.14 24.66
CA ILE A 148 0.80 32.76 25.03
C ILE A 148 0.57 32.72 26.55
N GLY A 149 -0.63 32.32 26.97
CA GLY A 149 -0.99 32.15 28.37
C GLY A 149 -1.38 30.72 28.72
N ASP A 150 -1.54 30.42 30.01
CA ASP A 150 -1.84 29.08 30.54
C ASP A 150 -3.04 28.39 29.87
N GLY A 151 -4.08 29.15 29.52
CA GLY A 151 -5.25 28.61 28.84
C GLY A 151 -4.93 28.04 27.45
N GLN A 152 -4.11 28.76 26.67
CA GLN A 152 -3.70 28.33 25.35
C GLN A 152 -2.78 27.11 25.42
N VAL A 153 -1.83 27.12 26.36
CA VAL A 153 -0.92 26.00 26.60
C VAL A 153 -1.69 24.74 27.01
N LYS A 154 -2.69 24.86 27.90
CA LYS A 154 -3.55 23.73 28.28
C LYS A 154 -4.35 23.18 27.10
N ARG A 155 -4.85 24.06 26.22
CA ARG A 155 -5.57 23.64 25.00
C ARG A 155 -4.64 22.91 24.03
N ALA A 156 -3.47 23.48 23.74
CA ALA A 156 -2.46 22.87 22.88
C ALA A 156 -2.03 21.50 23.44
N ARG A 157 -1.70 21.43 24.74
CA ARG A 157 -1.31 20.17 25.41
C ARG A 157 -2.35 19.07 25.24
N ARG A 158 -3.64 19.37 25.40
CA ARG A 158 -4.71 18.37 25.21
C ARG A 158 -4.79 17.88 23.77
N ALA A 159 -4.69 18.78 22.80
CA ALA A 159 -4.75 18.46 21.38
C ALA A 159 -3.52 17.62 20.96
N LEU A 160 -2.32 18.05 21.33
CA LEU A 160 -1.07 17.35 21.07
C LEU A 160 -1.05 15.95 21.72
N ASN A 161 -1.59 15.81 22.94
CA ASN A 161 -1.62 14.51 23.61
C ASN A 161 -2.56 13.55 22.89
N SER A 162 -3.73 14.06 22.48
CA SER A 162 -4.68 13.29 21.67
C SER A 162 -4.06 12.89 20.32
N LEU A 163 -3.31 13.78 19.68
CA LEU A 163 -2.60 13.53 18.42
C LEU A 163 -1.55 12.43 18.57
N ILE A 164 -0.59 12.60 19.49
CA ILE A 164 0.50 11.65 19.74
C ILE A 164 -0.07 10.27 20.12
N THR A 165 -1.08 10.25 21.00
CA THR A 165 -1.72 8.99 21.38
C THR A 165 -2.39 8.32 20.19
N SER A 166 -3.12 9.06 19.36
CA SER A 166 -3.81 8.49 18.19
C SER A 166 -2.83 7.93 17.16
N MET A 167 -1.67 8.58 16.99
CA MET A 167 -0.59 8.09 16.11
C MET A 167 0.12 6.84 16.67
N ALA A 168 0.07 6.59 17.99
CA ALA A 168 0.72 5.46 18.64
C ALA A 168 -0.19 4.21 18.81
N VAL A 169 -1.52 4.38 18.73
CA VAL A 169 -2.50 3.32 19.08
C VAL A 169 -2.65 2.23 18.00
N GLU A 170 -2.27 2.48 16.75
CA GLU A 170 -2.47 1.54 15.64
C GLU A 170 -1.76 0.18 15.79
N ASP A 171 -0.79 0.06 16.70
CA ASP A 171 -0.04 -1.17 16.95
C ASP A 171 -0.50 -1.97 18.19
N LYS A 172 -1.24 -1.37 19.13
CA LYS A 172 -1.44 -1.95 20.49
C LYS A 172 -2.82 -2.52 20.78
N ASP A 173 -3.86 -2.18 20.02
CA ASP A 173 -5.24 -2.48 20.44
C ASP A 173 -5.66 -3.96 20.38
N PHE A 174 -4.85 -4.84 19.80
CA PHE A 174 -5.24 -6.24 19.58
C PHE A 174 -4.57 -7.27 20.49
N THR A 175 -3.53 -6.90 21.25
CA THR A 175 -2.85 -7.87 22.13
C THR A 175 -3.39 -7.94 23.54
N ASN A 176 -4.31 -7.05 23.97
CA ASN A 176 -4.79 -7.08 25.36
C ASN A 176 -6.25 -6.68 25.66
N SER A 177 -7.13 -6.56 24.66
CA SER A 177 -8.55 -6.24 24.90
C SER A 177 -9.46 -7.46 24.71
N LYS A 178 -9.55 -8.31 25.74
CA LYS A 178 -10.74 -9.17 25.95
C LYS A 178 -11.95 -8.32 26.41
N SER A 179 -12.24 -7.19 25.77
CA SER A 179 -13.49 -6.49 26.02
C SER A 179 -14.57 -7.07 25.10
N THR A 180 -15.55 -7.69 25.73
CA THR A 180 -16.78 -8.11 25.08
C THR A 180 -17.60 -6.86 24.78
N GLU A 181 -17.47 -6.28 23.59
CA GLU A 181 -18.41 -5.23 23.15
C GLU A 181 -19.75 -5.88 22.82
N ARG A 182 -20.64 -5.95 23.81
CA ARG A 182 -22.07 -6.14 23.54
C ARG A 182 -22.59 -4.81 23.00
N ALA A 183 -22.95 -4.78 21.73
CA ALA A 183 -23.74 -3.72 21.12
C ALA A 183 -25.08 -3.59 21.87
N TRP A 184 -25.27 -2.52 22.63
CA TRP A 184 -26.58 -2.15 23.17
C TRP A 184 -27.22 -1.13 22.23
N SER A 185 -28.17 -1.62 21.42
CA SER A 185 -29.07 -0.79 20.63
C SER A 185 -30.20 -0.23 21.52
N PHE A 186 -30.53 1.03 21.27
CA PHE A 186 -31.79 1.73 21.55
C PHE A 186 -32.70 1.21 22.68
N GLY A 187 -32.72 1.93 23.80
CA GLY A 187 -33.79 1.90 24.80
C GLY A 187 -34.22 3.33 25.16
N ARG A 188 -35.51 3.65 24.93
CA ARG A 188 -36.13 4.98 25.06
C ARG A 188 -35.96 5.61 26.44
N ARG A 189 -35.76 6.93 26.48
CA ARG A 189 -36.10 7.78 27.63
C ARG A 189 -37.61 7.70 27.89
N GLY A 190 -38.00 7.22 29.06
CA GLY A 190 -39.31 7.45 29.67
C GLY A 190 -39.07 7.99 31.07
N GLY A 191 -39.53 9.22 31.33
CA GLY A 191 -39.38 9.89 32.62
C GLY A 191 -40.53 9.58 33.58
N GLY A 192 -40.27 9.83 34.86
CA GLY A 192 -41.29 10.17 35.87
C GLY A 192 -41.60 9.07 36.88
N ALA A 193 -41.00 9.16 38.07
CA ALA A 193 -41.69 8.93 39.36
C ALA A 193 -40.82 9.43 40.53
N THR A 194 -41.29 10.52 41.12
CA THR A 194 -41.29 10.89 42.55
C THR A 194 -40.62 9.97 43.57
N GLY A 195 -39.73 10.54 44.39
CA GLY A 195 -39.24 9.91 45.62
C GLY A 195 -38.33 10.85 46.41
N THR A 196 -38.92 11.62 47.32
CA THR A 196 -38.26 12.44 48.34
C THR A 196 -37.35 11.61 49.26
N GLY A 197 -36.13 12.07 49.50
CA GLY A 197 -35.23 11.46 50.49
C GLY A 197 -33.95 12.28 50.68
N THR A 198 -33.93 13.08 51.72
CA THR A 198 -32.79 13.83 52.26
C THR A 198 -31.61 12.90 52.58
N GLY A 199 -30.39 13.27 52.14
CA GLY A 199 -29.17 12.57 52.52
C GLY A 199 -27.94 13.16 51.86
N THR A 200 -27.13 13.84 52.65
CA THR A 200 -25.80 14.38 52.34
C THR A 200 -24.87 13.33 51.72
N ALA A 201 -24.42 13.54 50.49
CA ALA A 201 -23.24 12.89 49.94
C ALA A 201 -22.59 13.78 48.88
N THR A 202 -21.41 14.29 49.19
CA THR A 202 -20.49 14.98 48.28
C THR A 202 -20.03 14.03 47.16
N PRO A 203 -20.22 14.35 45.87
CA PRO A 203 -19.64 13.54 44.81
C PRO A 203 -18.20 14.00 44.56
N LYS A 204 -17.24 13.14 44.92
CA LYS A 204 -15.85 13.23 44.50
C LYS A 204 -15.79 13.33 42.97
N TYR A 205 -15.22 14.43 42.47
CA TYR A 205 -14.78 14.55 41.08
C TYR A 205 -13.72 13.48 40.81
N LYS A 206 -14.11 12.39 40.18
CA LYS A 206 -13.18 11.49 39.50
C LYS A 206 -13.17 11.93 38.05
N ASP A 207 -12.06 12.53 37.62
CA ASP A 207 -11.76 12.87 36.25
C ASP A 207 -12.08 11.70 35.32
N ARG A 208 -13.20 11.80 34.62
CA ARG A 208 -13.50 10.99 33.43
C ARG A 208 -12.72 11.61 32.26
N ILE A 209 -11.41 11.43 32.28
CA ILE A 209 -10.61 11.42 31.05
C ILE A 209 -10.92 10.09 30.34
N ALA A 210 -10.96 10.11 29.01
CA ALA A 210 -11.45 9.05 28.11
C ALA A 210 -12.97 9.06 27.91
N GLY A 211 -13.48 10.21 27.46
CA GLY A 211 -14.64 10.21 26.58
C GLY A 211 -14.25 9.53 25.28
N GLN A 212 -14.52 8.22 25.23
CA GLN A 212 -14.53 7.35 24.06
C GLN A 212 -14.73 8.15 22.78
N PHE A 213 -13.68 8.29 21.96
CA PHE A 213 -13.90 8.64 20.56
C PHE A 213 -14.82 7.56 20.03
N ARG A 214 -16.02 7.97 19.61
CA ARG A 214 -16.89 7.10 18.83
C ARG A 214 -16.06 6.73 17.61
N SER A 215 -15.62 5.48 17.56
CA SER A 215 -14.97 4.89 16.39
C SER A 215 -15.83 5.27 15.19
N LEU A 216 -15.31 6.17 14.36
CA LEU A 216 -15.94 6.54 13.11
C LEU A 216 -15.78 5.33 12.21
N SER A 217 -16.83 4.50 12.23
CA SER A 217 -17.39 3.77 11.09
C SER A 217 -16.39 3.20 10.08
N TRP A 218 -16.34 1.85 10.07
CA TRP A 218 -15.64 0.96 9.14
C TRP A 218 -14.15 0.78 9.46
N SER A 219 -13.87 0.22 10.64
CA SER A 219 -12.65 -0.58 10.82
C SER A 219 -12.74 -1.83 9.96
N MET A 220 -11.60 -2.34 9.47
CA MET A 220 -11.57 -3.65 8.81
C MET A 220 -12.13 -4.73 9.75
N ALA A 221 -12.53 -5.87 9.17
CA ALA A 221 -13.03 -6.99 9.96
C ALA A 221 -12.04 -7.35 11.10
N LYS A 222 -12.60 -7.76 12.24
CA LYS A 222 -11.80 -8.14 13.42
C LYS A 222 -10.83 -9.27 13.05
N GLY A 223 -9.52 -9.03 13.18
CA GLY A 223 -8.44 -9.96 12.83
C GLY A 223 -7.88 -9.83 11.41
N TRP A 224 -8.35 -8.84 10.62
CA TRP A 224 -7.68 -8.45 9.38
C TRP A 224 -6.34 -7.76 9.69
N SER A 225 -5.31 -8.05 8.89
CA SER A 225 -3.97 -7.46 9.04
C SER A 225 -3.36 -7.12 7.70
N ALA A 226 -2.92 -5.87 7.56
CA ALA A 226 -2.21 -5.41 6.37
C ALA A 226 -0.92 -6.20 6.16
N ALA A 227 -0.16 -6.47 7.23
CA ALA A 227 1.07 -7.26 7.15
C ALA A 227 0.80 -8.70 6.66
N LYS A 228 -0.27 -9.35 7.15
CA LYS A 228 -0.66 -10.69 6.68
C LYS A 228 -1.14 -10.68 5.23
N GLN A 229 -1.86 -9.63 4.78
CA GLN A 229 -2.26 -9.51 3.37
C GLN A 229 -1.03 -9.40 2.46
N ILE A 230 -0.07 -8.55 2.81
CA ILE A 230 1.19 -8.44 2.07
C ILE A 230 1.96 -9.76 2.07
N GLN A 231 2.07 -10.43 3.22
CA GLN A 231 2.73 -11.73 3.32
C GLN A 231 2.04 -12.80 2.45
N ALA A 232 0.71 -12.79 2.39
CA ALA A 232 -0.03 -13.70 1.53
C ALA A 232 0.16 -13.35 0.04
N MET A 233 0.27 -12.07 -0.31
CA MET A 233 0.58 -11.64 -1.67
C MET A 233 2.00 -12.06 -2.11
N SER A 234 2.98 -12.00 -1.20
CA SER A 234 4.36 -12.43 -1.48
C SER A 234 4.51 -13.96 -1.50
N SER A 235 3.62 -14.68 -0.83
CA SER A 235 3.61 -16.14 -0.85
C SER A 235 3.43 -16.66 -2.29
N ASN A 236 4.18 -17.71 -2.62
CA ASN A 236 4.19 -18.32 -3.96
C ASN A 236 4.57 -17.39 -5.12
N LEU A 237 5.05 -16.17 -4.85
CA LEU A 237 5.60 -15.30 -5.89
C LEU A 237 7.01 -15.78 -6.25
N ALA A 238 7.12 -16.56 -7.32
CA ALA A 238 8.38 -17.11 -7.80
C ALA A 238 8.57 -16.80 -9.28
N ALA A 239 9.81 -16.48 -9.66
CA ALA A 239 10.17 -16.31 -11.06
C ALA A 239 9.87 -17.61 -11.85
N PRO A 240 9.23 -17.53 -13.03
CA PRO A 240 8.99 -18.69 -13.89
C PRO A 240 10.30 -19.45 -14.17
N ARG A 241 10.25 -20.79 -14.11
CA ARG A 241 11.40 -21.66 -14.41
C ARG A 241 11.33 -22.09 -15.88
N GLY A 242 12.42 -21.90 -16.61
CA GLY A 242 12.52 -22.19 -18.05
C GLY A 242 13.11 -20.98 -18.75
N GLY A 243 14.31 -21.13 -19.31
CA GLY A 243 15.06 -20.02 -19.93
C GLY A 243 14.29 -19.39 -21.08
N GLU A 244 14.30 -18.05 -21.14
CA GLU A 244 14.06 -17.12 -22.26
C GLU A 244 12.89 -17.36 -23.25
N SER A 245 12.04 -18.36 -23.05
CA SER A 245 11.09 -18.86 -24.06
C SER A 245 9.61 -18.68 -23.71
N SER A 246 9.26 -18.06 -22.57
CA SER A 246 7.86 -17.81 -22.22
C SER A 246 7.60 -16.35 -21.81
N SER A 247 7.15 -15.56 -22.79
CA SER A 247 6.83 -14.12 -22.69
C SER A 247 5.75 -13.81 -21.65
N LEU A 248 4.65 -14.58 -21.67
CA LEU A 248 3.46 -14.38 -20.86
C LEU A 248 3.64 -14.72 -19.37
N PRO A 249 4.21 -15.88 -18.97
CA PRO A 249 4.49 -16.17 -17.56
C PRO A 249 5.36 -15.10 -16.90
N GLN A 250 6.37 -14.60 -17.63
CA GLN A 250 7.25 -13.54 -17.15
C GLN A 250 6.49 -12.21 -17.01
N THR A 251 5.58 -11.90 -17.95
CA THR A 251 4.70 -10.73 -17.89
C THR A 251 3.80 -10.75 -16.64
N VAL A 252 3.20 -11.90 -16.31
CA VAL A 252 2.36 -12.08 -15.11
C VAL A 252 3.20 -11.97 -13.83
N TYR A 253 4.40 -12.55 -13.81
CA TYR A 253 5.32 -12.44 -12.68
C TYR A 253 5.77 -10.99 -12.44
N LEU A 254 6.14 -10.28 -13.50
CA LEU A 254 6.53 -8.87 -13.46
C LEU A 254 5.41 -8.01 -12.86
N MET A 255 4.19 -8.10 -13.41
CA MET A 255 3.06 -7.33 -12.90
C MET A 255 2.67 -7.72 -11.47
N SER A 256 2.74 -9.01 -11.12
CA SER A 256 2.52 -9.47 -9.73
C SER A 256 3.51 -8.84 -8.75
N THR A 257 4.76 -8.65 -9.18
CA THR A 257 5.82 -8.03 -8.39
C THR A 257 5.60 -6.53 -8.22
N VAL A 258 5.26 -5.83 -9.31
CA VAL A 258 4.89 -4.40 -9.29
C VAL A 258 3.70 -4.18 -8.35
N LEU A 259 2.64 -4.98 -8.48
CA LEU A 259 1.45 -4.90 -7.62
C LEU A 259 1.81 -5.10 -6.14
N LEU A 260 2.60 -6.13 -5.82
CA LEU A 260 3.06 -6.39 -4.46
C LEU A 260 3.84 -5.20 -3.90
N PHE A 261 4.82 -4.69 -4.66
CA PHE A 261 5.65 -3.57 -4.25
C PHE A 261 4.79 -2.34 -3.93
N VAL A 262 3.89 -1.94 -4.82
CA VAL A 262 3.05 -0.75 -4.65
C VAL A 262 2.16 -0.88 -3.42
N MET A 263 1.48 -2.03 -3.26
CA MET A 263 0.62 -2.27 -2.10
C MET A 263 1.42 -2.30 -0.80
N TRP A 264 2.61 -2.89 -0.80
CA TRP A 264 3.52 -2.88 0.34
C TRP A 264 3.96 -1.47 0.71
N THR A 265 4.33 -0.65 -0.28
CA THR A 265 4.73 0.74 -0.06
C THR A 265 3.60 1.59 0.51
N LEU A 266 2.37 1.42 0.02
CA LEU A 266 1.20 2.11 0.59
C LEU A 266 0.97 1.73 2.05
N VAL A 267 1.08 0.44 2.40
CA VAL A 267 0.95 -0.04 3.79
C VAL A 267 2.06 0.50 4.69
N ALA A 268 3.30 0.56 4.19
CA ALA A 268 4.42 1.12 4.94
C ALA A 268 4.26 2.64 5.17
N ALA A 269 3.78 3.37 4.16
CA ALA A 269 3.62 4.82 4.22
C ALA A 269 2.42 5.25 5.06
N LEU A 270 1.25 4.67 4.82
CA LEU A 270 -0.03 5.16 5.33
C LEU A 270 -0.57 4.30 6.47
N PRO A 271 -1.21 4.92 7.48
CA PRO A 271 -1.82 4.21 8.60
C PRO A 271 -2.76 3.08 8.15
N CYS A 272 -2.56 1.87 8.67
CA CYS A 272 -3.35 0.69 8.35
C CYS A 272 -3.43 -0.25 9.56
N GLN A 273 -4.50 -1.06 9.62
CA GLN A 273 -4.72 -2.02 10.70
C GLN A 273 -3.68 -3.15 10.69
N GLU A 274 -3.11 -3.45 11.87
CA GLU A 274 -2.16 -4.55 12.14
C GLU A 274 -1.01 -4.63 11.11
N ARG A 275 -0.16 -3.60 11.10
CA ARG A 275 1.07 -3.53 10.28
C ARG A 275 2.30 -4.16 10.93
N GLY A 276 2.25 -4.51 12.21
CA GLY A 276 3.34 -5.20 12.90
C GLY A 276 3.74 -6.47 12.14
N GLY A 277 5.05 -6.66 11.91
CA GLY A 277 5.57 -7.78 11.12
C GLY A 277 5.41 -7.64 9.61
N LEU A 278 5.22 -6.43 9.08
CA LEU A 278 5.29 -6.16 7.64
C LEU A 278 6.62 -6.71 7.09
N PRO A 279 6.60 -7.60 6.07
CA PRO A 279 7.82 -8.18 5.55
C PRO A 279 8.70 -7.08 4.93
N THR A 280 9.97 -7.07 5.29
CA THR A 280 10.94 -6.09 4.75
C THR A 280 11.64 -6.58 3.48
N ASN A 281 11.55 -7.88 3.21
CA ASN A 281 12.16 -8.54 2.07
C ASN A 281 11.13 -9.43 1.37
N PHE A 282 10.94 -9.26 0.06
CA PHE A 282 10.20 -10.19 -0.79
C PHE A 282 11.10 -10.74 -1.91
N PRO A 283 10.81 -11.95 -2.43
CA PRO A 283 11.69 -12.70 -3.31
C PRO A 283 11.69 -12.14 -4.74
N VAL A 284 12.42 -11.04 -4.96
CA VAL A 284 12.73 -10.52 -6.29
C VAL A 284 14.17 -10.87 -6.65
N SER A 285 14.38 -11.54 -7.79
CA SER A 285 15.71 -11.98 -8.19
C SER A 285 16.59 -10.79 -8.60
N LYS A 286 17.77 -10.66 -7.98
CA LYS A 286 18.79 -9.67 -8.34
C LYS A 286 19.38 -9.87 -9.74
N GLN A 287 19.12 -11.01 -10.39
CA GLN A 287 19.55 -11.27 -11.75
C GLN A 287 18.68 -10.58 -12.81
N MET A 288 17.49 -10.11 -12.42
CA MET A 288 16.57 -9.42 -13.32
C MET A 288 16.99 -7.95 -13.46
N SER A 289 17.32 -7.53 -14.67
CA SER A 289 17.78 -6.16 -14.96
C SER A 289 16.71 -5.10 -14.64
N TRP A 290 15.44 -5.38 -14.95
CA TRP A 290 14.34 -4.46 -14.67
C TRP A 290 14.05 -4.23 -13.18
N ALA A 291 14.51 -5.14 -12.32
CA ALA A 291 14.17 -5.13 -10.90
C ALA A 291 15.11 -4.25 -10.05
N GLN A 292 16.25 -3.82 -10.59
CA GLN A 292 17.31 -3.18 -9.77
C GLN A 292 16.82 -1.93 -9.04
N SER A 293 16.14 -1.01 -9.75
CA SER A 293 15.65 0.24 -9.15
C SER A 293 14.55 -0.02 -8.10
N MET A 294 13.67 -1.00 -8.36
CA MET A 294 12.65 -1.41 -7.40
C MET A 294 13.26 -2.05 -6.15
N ILE A 295 14.29 -2.89 -6.30
CA ILE A 295 15.04 -3.47 -5.17
C ILE A 295 15.70 -2.36 -4.36
N GLY A 296 16.33 -1.37 -5.01
CA GLY A 296 16.94 -0.24 -4.32
C GLY A 296 15.92 0.59 -3.52
N LEU A 297 14.74 0.83 -4.07
CA LEU A 297 13.63 1.49 -3.36
C LEU A 297 13.15 0.63 -2.18
N GLN A 298 12.97 -0.67 -2.40
CA GLN A 298 12.55 -1.60 -1.36
C GLN A 298 13.54 -1.61 -0.20
N GLU A 299 14.85 -1.72 -0.47
CA GLU A 299 15.89 -1.71 0.55
C GLU A 299 15.85 -0.40 1.37
N LYS A 300 15.76 0.77 0.71
CA LYS A 300 15.64 2.08 1.39
C LYS A 300 14.40 2.17 2.28
N ILE A 301 13.22 1.83 1.76
CA ILE A 301 11.96 1.90 2.51
C ILE A 301 11.97 0.88 3.67
N ALA A 302 12.52 -0.31 3.45
CA ALA A 302 12.66 -1.36 4.46
C ALA A 302 13.59 -0.95 5.61
N GLU A 303 14.68 -0.23 5.32
CA GLU A 303 15.56 0.32 6.35
C GLU A 303 14.85 1.36 7.22
N GLU A 304 14.11 2.29 6.61
CA GLU A 304 13.30 3.27 7.34
C GLU A 304 12.19 2.60 8.17
N TRP A 305 11.53 1.57 7.62
CA TRP A 305 10.54 0.78 8.35
C TRP A 305 11.13 0.14 9.61
N LYS A 306 12.29 -0.52 9.50
CA LYS A 306 12.98 -1.16 10.64
C LYS A 306 13.40 -0.17 11.73
N LYS A 307 13.77 1.05 11.36
CA LYS A 307 14.11 2.12 12.32
C LYS A 307 12.88 2.54 13.13
N LYS A 308 11.70 2.53 12.50
CA LYS A 308 10.43 3.00 13.07
C LYS A 308 9.65 1.93 13.81
N GLU A 309 9.72 0.67 13.39
CA GLU A 309 9.03 -0.46 14.05
C GLU A 309 9.38 -0.55 15.55
N LYS A 310 10.63 -0.25 15.92
CA LYS A 310 11.08 -0.24 17.33
C LYS A 310 10.48 0.87 18.18
N LYS A 311 10.02 1.96 17.57
CA LYS A 311 9.55 3.17 18.25
C LYS A 311 8.02 3.26 18.33
N GLY A 312 7.30 2.45 17.55
CA GLY A 312 5.86 2.59 17.32
C GLY A 312 5.60 3.83 16.46
N SER A 313 5.02 3.68 15.28
CA SER A 313 4.84 4.81 14.35
C SER A 313 3.58 4.65 13.52
N ALA A 314 2.91 5.77 13.25
CA ALA A 314 1.72 5.81 12.41
C ALA A 314 2.01 5.58 10.91
N GLY A 315 3.27 5.43 10.51
CA GLY A 315 3.67 5.12 9.13
C GLY A 315 4.90 5.88 8.67
N LEU A 316 5.27 5.67 7.42
CA LEU A 316 6.42 6.31 6.79
C LEU A 316 6.11 7.52 5.92
N LEU A 317 4.84 7.96 5.83
CA LEU A 317 4.48 9.17 5.10
C LEU A 317 5.26 10.37 5.66
N GLU A 318 5.99 11.06 4.79
CA GLU A 318 6.95 12.10 5.16
C GLU A 318 6.31 13.22 5.99
N GLU A 319 5.15 13.72 5.54
CA GLU A 319 4.43 14.80 6.19
C GLU A 319 3.93 14.38 7.58
N MET A 320 3.54 13.12 7.73
CA MET A 320 3.17 12.57 9.03
C MET A 320 4.35 12.45 9.97
N GLN A 321 5.52 12.04 9.49
CA GLN A 321 6.72 11.96 10.32
C GLN A 321 7.15 13.33 10.82
N ARG A 322 7.07 14.36 9.97
CA ARG A 322 7.33 15.74 10.35
C ARG A 322 6.32 16.23 11.40
N MET A 323 5.03 15.98 11.17
CA MET A 323 3.96 16.29 12.13
C MET A 323 4.18 15.61 13.48
N GLU A 324 4.57 14.33 13.51
CA GLU A 324 4.84 13.58 14.73
C GLU A 324 5.97 14.23 15.55
N LYS A 325 7.09 14.55 14.88
CA LYS A 325 8.26 15.18 15.50
C LYS A 325 7.93 16.55 16.08
N LEU A 326 7.27 17.41 15.32
CA LEU A 326 6.85 18.73 15.78
C LEU A 326 5.86 18.64 16.94
N SER A 327 4.94 17.67 16.88
CA SER A 327 3.98 17.45 17.96
C SER A 327 4.64 17.04 19.27
N GLN A 328 5.67 16.19 19.21
CA GLN A 328 6.46 15.78 20.38
C GLN A 328 7.23 16.97 20.96
N SER A 329 7.91 17.77 20.13
CA SER A 329 8.65 18.95 20.62
C SER A 329 7.72 20.01 21.22
N LEU A 330 6.60 20.30 20.56
CA LEU A 330 5.59 21.22 21.10
C LEU A 330 4.96 20.68 22.38
N MET A 331 4.82 19.35 22.53
CA MET A 331 4.35 18.75 23.78
C MET A 331 5.31 19.07 24.93
N GLU A 332 6.61 18.82 24.74
CA GLU A 332 7.66 19.12 25.73
C GLU A 332 7.66 20.61 26.12
N PHE A 333 7.49 21.50 25.14
CA PHE A 333 7.27 22.93 25.40
C PHE A 333 6.04 23.14 26.30
N THR A 334 4.89 22.55 25.94
CA THR A 334 3.68 22.78 26.74
C THR A 334 3.82 22.28 28.17
N GLU A 335 4.60 21.22 28.42
CA GLU A 335 4.84 20.65 29.75
C GLU A 335 5.77 21.51 30.61
N SER A 336 6.78 22.13 29.99
CA SER A 336 7.79 22.96 30.64
C SER A 336 7.45 24.46 30.68
N PHE A 337 6.30 24.86 30.13
CA PHE A 337 5.87 26.25 30.05
C PHE A 337 5.78 26.93 31.41
N THR A 338 6.39 28.11 31.52
CA THR A 338 6.25 29.06 32.63
C THR A 338 5.86 30.43 32.07
N PHE A 339 4.93 31.11 32.75
CA PHE A 339 4.55 32.48 32.40
C PHE A 339 5.32 33.48 33.27
N PRO A 340 5.83 34.60 32.71
CA PRO A 340 5.80 35.00 31.31
C PRO A 340 6.79 34.21 30.44
N LEU A 341 6.44 34.00 29.17
CA LEU A 341 7.27 33.26 28.22
C LEU A 341 8.52 34.07 27.83
N GLU A 342 9.68 33.44 27.94
CA GLU A 342 10.97 34.00 27.50
C GLU A 342 10.95 34.25 25.98
N THR A 343 11.58 35.34 25.53
CA THR A 343 11.55 35.76 24.11
C THR A 343 12.15 34.73 23.17
N GLU A 344 13.28 34.12 23.55
CA GLU A 344 13.94 33.07 22.75
C GLU A 344 13.03 31.84 22.56
N LYS A 345 12.44 31.34 23.66
CA LYS A 345 11.46 30.24 23.59
C LYS A 345 10.21 30.63 22.80
N ALA A 346 9.78 31.88 22.87
CA ALA A 346 8.63 32.37 22.13
C ALA A 346 8.86 32.37 20.62
N GLU A 347 10.08 32.66 20.18
CA GLU A 347 10.54 32.61 18.78
C GLU A 347 10.70 31.16 18.30
N GLU A 348 11.31 30.29 19.11
CA GLU A 348 11.45 28.86 18.79
C GLU A 348 10.06 28.20 18.59
N VAL A 349 9.13 28.41 19.52
CA VAL A 349 7.77 27.89 19.42
C VAL A 349 7.04 28.49 18.22
N ALA A 350 7.28 29.76 17.89
CA ALA A 350 6.71 30.38 16.69
C ALA A 350 7.15 29.63 15.42
N ALA A 351 8.45 29.33 15.32
CA ALA A 351 9.01 28.62 14.19
C ALA A 351 8.46 27.19 14.07
N GLN A 352 8.38 26.45 15.18
CA GLN A 352 7.81 25.10 15.21
C GLN A 352 6.32 25.07 14.84
N VAL A 353 5.54 26.04 15.33
CA VAL A 353 4.12 26.16 14.99
C VAL A 353 3.93 26.52 13.51
N ALA A 354 4.79 27.40 12.97
CA ALA A 354 4.78 27.72 11.54
C ALA A 354 5.11 26.49 10.68
N GLU A 355 6.13 25.70 11.05
CA GLU A 355 6.49 24.46 10.35
C GLU A 355 5.36 23.41 10.43
N LEU A 356 4.69 23.31 11.58
CA LEU A 356 3.55 22.39 11.75
C LEU A 356 2.35 22.84 10.90
N SER A 357 2.12 24.15 10.80
CA SER A 357 1.09 24.75 9.95
C SER A 357 1.36 24.48 8.47
N GLU A 358 2.60 24.65 8.01
CA GLU A 358 3.01 24.30 6.63
C GLU A 358 2.81 22.80 6.36
N THR A 359 3.14 21.94 7.33
CA THR A 359 2.92 20.50 7.23
C THR A 359 1.44 20.15 7.10
N CYS A 360 0.57 20.78 7.90
CA CYS A 360 -0.89 20.59 7.81
C CYS A 360 -1.43 21.05 6.46
N LYS A 361 -0.92 22.15 5.92
CA LYS A 361 -1.29 22.64 4.57
C LYS A 361 -0.91 21.64 3.47
N LYS A 362 0.29 21.06 3.52
CA LYS A 362 0.71 20.00 2.56
C LYS A 362 -0.21 18.77 2.64
N LEU A 363 -0.61 18.37 3.85
CA LEU A 363 -1.59 17.30 4.05
C LEU A 363 -2.95 17.68 3.45
N GLU A 364 -3.46 18.88 3.73
CA GLU A 364 -4.74 19.37 3.23
C GLU A 364 -4.81 19.34 1.69
N GLU A 365 -3.78 19.89 1.05
CA GLU A 365 -3.67 19.99 -0.41
C GLU A 365 -3.44 18.62 -1.07
N GLY A 366 -2.66 17.74 -0.42
CA GLY A 366 -2.20 16.49 -1.00
C GLY A 366 -3.12 15.28 -0.79
N LEU A 367 -3.83 15.19 0.34
CA LEU A 367 -4.57 13.98 0.71
C LEU A 367 -5.79 13.71 -0.18
N VAL A 368 -6.47 14.75 -0.69
CA VAL A 368 -7.62 14.58 -1.59
C VAL A 368 -7.19 14.02 -2.95
N PRO A 369 -6.19 14.59 -3.66
CA PRO A 369 -5.65 14.00 -4.87
C PRO A 369 -5.13 12.57 -4.69
N LEU A 370 -4.40 12.31 -3.60
CA LEU A 370 -3.91 10.96 -3.30
C LEU A 370 -5.07 9.96 -3.12
N GLN A 371 -6.11 10.35 -2.37
CA GLN A 371 -7.31 9.52 -2.20
C GLN A 371 -7.98 9.21 -3.55
N GLN A 372 -8.08 10.21 -4.44
CA GLN A 372 -8.69 10.03 -5.76
C GLN A 372 -7.87 9.05 -6.62
N GLN A 373 -6.54 9.17 -6.64
CA GLN A 373 -5.67 8.24 -7.37
C GLN A 373 -5.74 6.81 -6.83
N ILE A 374 -5.81 6.62 -5.50
CA ILE A 374 -6.00 5.27 -4.92
C ILE A 374 -7.35 4.67 -5.34
N ARG A 375 -8.41 5.49 -5.44
CA ARG A 375 -9.71 5.03 -5.97
C ARG A 375 -9.65 4.71 -7.45
N GLU A 376 -8.87 5.47 -8.24
CA GLU A 376 -8.64 5.15 -9.64
C GLU A 376 -7.93 3.80 -9.81
N VAL A 377 -6.87 3.57 -9.03
CA VAL A 377 -6.16 2.29 -8.94
C VAL A 377 -7.14 1.16 -8.62
N PHE A 378 -7.95 1.32 -7.58
CA PHE A 378 -8.97 0.35 -7.20
C PHE A 378 -9.91 0.04 -8.38
N HIS A 379 -10.49 1.05 -9.03
CA HIS A 379 -11.44 0.84 -10.11
C HIS A 379 -10.81 0.23 -11.37
N ARG A 380 -9.59 0.64 -11.75
CA ARG A 380 -8.87 0.06 -12.89
C ARG A 380 -8.53 -1.40 -12.64
N VAL A 381 -8.03 -1.72 -11.45
CA VAL A 381 -7.72 -3.10 -11.06
C VAL A 381 -8.99 -3.98 -11.03
N VAL A 382 -10.12 -3.47 -10.52
CA VAL A 382 -11.41 -4.18 -10.58
C VAL A 382 -11.80 -4.46 -12.03
N ARG A 383 -11.72 -3.46 -12.91
CA ARG A 383 -12.07 -3.62 -14.32
C ARG A 383 -11.21 -4.67 -15.01
N SER A 384 -9.88 -4.59 -14.85
CA SER A 384 -8.96 -5.54 -15.47
C SER A 384 -9.14 -6.95 -14.92
N ARG A 385 -9.42 -7.10 -13.62
CA ARG A 385 -9.81 -8.39 -13.03
C ARG A 385 -11.05 -8.97 -13.70
N THR A 386 -12.11 -8.17 -13.86
CA THR A 386 -13.36 -8.61 -14.50
C THR A 386 -13.10 -9.11 -15.91
N GLU A 387 -12.35 -8.36 -16.71
CA GLU A 387 -12.02 -8.75 -18.08
C GLU A 387 -11.20 -10.05 -18.14
N ILE A 388 -10.21 -10.23 -17.27
CA ILE A 388 -9.44 -11.49 -17.20
C ILE A 388 -10.35 -12.67 -16.82
N VAL A 389 -11.27 -12.48 -15.89
CA VAL A 389 -12.22 -13.53 -15.48
C VAL A 389 -13.17 -13.87 -16.64
N GLU A 390 -13.69 -12.88 -17.35
CA GLU A 390 -14.54 -13.10 -18.53
C GLU A 390 -13.81 -13.88 -19.63
N LEU A 391 -12.53 -13.58 -19.87
CA LEU A 391 -11.70 -14.34 -20.81
C LEU A 391 -11.51 -15.81 -20.40
N LEU A 392 -11.29 -16.08 -19.11
CA LEU A 392 -11.19 -17.43 -18.58
C LEU A 392 -12.50 -18.20 -18.76
N GLU A 393 -13.64 -17.56 -18.47
CA GLU A 393 -14.97 -18.17 -18.65
C GLU A 393 -15.28 -18.45 -20.13
N TYR A 394 -14.97 -17.51 -21.02
CA TYR A 394 -15.15 -17.68 -22.46
C TYR A 394 -14.35 -18.87 -22.98
N THR A 395 -13.08 -18.97 -22.58
CA THR A 395 -12.17 -20.05 -23.00
C THR A 395 -12.60 -21.41 -22.43
N ALA A 396 -13.13 -21.44 -21.21
CA ALA A 396 -13.71 -22.65 -20.62
C ALA A 396 -14.97 -23.12 -21.38
N LYS A 397 -15.85 -22.20 -21.78
CA LYS A 397 -17.04 -22.51 -22.59
C LYS A 397 -16.66 -22.98 -24.00
N ALA A 398 -15.68 -22.36 -24.63
CA ALA A 398 -15.20 -22.72 -25.96
C ALA A 398 -14.49 -24.10 -26.02
N SER A 399 -13.92 -24.55 -24.90
CA SER A 399 -13.28 -25.87 -24.78
C SER A 399 -14.24 -27.00 -24.37
N SER A 400 -15.50 -26.68 -24.08
CA SER A 400 -16.55 -27.66 -23.77
C SER A 400 -17.00 -28.39 -25.04
N PRO A 401 -16.97 -29.74 -25.12
CA PRO A 401 -17.49 -30.43 -26.29
C PRO A 401 -18.99 -30.16 -26.44
N ILE A 402 -19.41 -29.74 -27.64
CA ILE A 402 -20.82 -29.66 -28.00
C ILE A 402 -21.35 -31.10 -28.02
N VAL A 403 -22.19 -31.44 -27.04
CA VAL A 403 -22.86 -32.75 -26.94
C VAL A 403 -24.04 -32.81 -27.90
#